data_AF-A0A7X6YTV7-F1
#
_entry.id   AF-A0A7X6YTV7-F1
#
_cell.length_a   1.000
_cell.length_b   1.000
_cell.length_c   1.000
_cell.angle_alpha   90.00
_cell.angle_beta   90.00
_cell.angle_gamma   90.00
#
_symmetry.space_group_name_H-M   'P 1'
#
loop_
_entity.id
_entity.type
_entity.pdbx_description
1 polymer ?
#
loop_
_entity_poly.entity_id
_entity_poly.type
_entity_poly.pdbx_seq_one_letter_code
_entity_poly.pdbx_strand_id
1 'polypeptide(L)' 'MKEEIIISGFGGQGVLSMGKILAYSALLEEKEVSWMPAYGPEQRGGTANVTVIISDERISSPILNSFDTAIIL' A
#
# COMPACT_ATOMS: atom_id res chain seq x y z
N MET A 1 14.93 3.99 8.30
CA MET A 1 14.61 3.74 6.89
C MET A 1 13.12 3.93 6.70
N LYS A 2 12.71 4.51 5.57
CA LYS A 2 11.31 4.73 5.19
C LYS A 2 11.19 4.33 3.73
N GLU A 3 10.18 3.55 3.41
CA GLU A 3 9.88 3.08 2.06
C GLU A 3 8.42 3.40 1.72
N GLU A 4 8.22 4.11 0.62
CA GLU A 4 6.92 4.60 0.14
C GLU A 4 6.49 3.86 -1.13
N ILE A 5 5.53 2.95 -1.01
CA ILE A 5 5.17 1.98 -2.06
C ILE A 5 3.77 2.27 -2.58
N ILE A 6 3.59 2.28 -3.91
CA ILE A 6 2.29 2.21 -4.57
C ILE A 6 2.12 0.87 -5.29
N ILE A 7 0.95 0.24 -5.10
CA ILE A 7 0.54 -0.96 -5.83
C ILE A 7 -0.75 -0.63 -6.56
N SER A 8 -0.77 -0.82 -7.88
CA SER A 8 -1.86 -0.41 -8.77
C SER A 8 -2.28 -1.52 -9.71
N GLY A 9 -3.58 -1.60 -9.97
CA GLY A 9 -4.17 -2.54 -10.92
C GLY A 9 -5.69 -2.46 -10.91
N PHE A 10 -6.34 -3.58 -11.19
CA PHE A 10 -7.78 -3.72 -11.23
C PHE A 10 -8.32 -4.65 -10.12
N GLY A 11 -9.57 -4.40 -9.73
CA GLY A 11 -10.29 -5.25 -8.78
C GLY A 11 -10.32 -6.70 -9.23
N GLY A 12 -9.82 -7.60 -8.38
CA GLY A 12 -9.69 -9.04 -8.66
C GLY A 12 -8.24 -9.52 -8.87
N GLN A 13 -7.27 -8.61 -9.05
CA GLN A 13 -5.85 -8.98 -9.24
C GLN A 13 -5.05 -9.14 -7.95
N GLY A 14 -5.67 -8.88 -6.79
CA GLY A 14 -5.01 -9.02 -5.49
C GLY A 14 -4.21 -7.80 -5.02
N VAL A 15 -4.38 -6.62 -5.66
CA VAL A 15 -3.73 -5.35 -5.28
C VAL A 15 -3.82 -5.07 -3.77
N LEU A 16 -5.03 -5.08 -3.22
CA LEU A 16 -5.25 -4.79 -1.79
C LEU A 16 -4.62 -5.85 -0.88
N SER A 17 -4.73 -7.13 -1.27
CA SER A 17 -4.16 -8.25 -0.51
C SER A 17 -2.64 -8.15 -0.44
N MET A 18 -1.98 -7.81 -1.54
CA MET A 18 -0.53 -7.65 -1.59
C MET A 18 -0.05 -6.54 -0.64
N GLY A 19 -0.67 -5.36 -0.72
CA GLY A 19 -0.33 -4.27 0.21
C GLY A 19 -0.57 -4.65 1.66
N LYS A 20 -1.63 -5.42 1.94
CA LYS A 20 -1.98 -5.86 3.29
C LYS A 20 -0.98 -6.87 3.84
N ILE A 21 -0.50 -7.79 3.01
CA ILE A 21 0.56 -8.75 3.39
C ILE A 21 1.85 -8.00 3.73
N LEU A 22 2.28 -7.05 2.88
CA LEU A 22 3.46 -6.22 3.17
C LEU A 22 3.32 -5.46 4.49
N ALA A 23 2.17 -4.84 4.72
CA ALA A 23 1.88 -4.13 5.96
C ALA A 23 1.96 -5.05 7.19
N TYR A 24 1.36 -6.24 7.14
CA TYR A 24 1.44 -7.20 8.24
C TYR A 24 2.85 -7.73 8.48
N SER A 25 3.61 -8.00 7.41
CA SER A 25 5.02 -8.42 7.53
C SER A 25 5.85 -7.34 8.23
N ALA A 26 5.67 -6.07 7.86
CA ALA A 26 6.36 -4.96 8.50
C ALA A 26 5.95 -4.77 9.98
N LEU A 27 4.67 -4.97 10.32
CA LEU A 27 4.23 -4.97 11.73
C LEU A 27 4.87 -6.10 12.55
N LEU A 28 5.06 -7.29 11.97
CA LEU A 28 5.75 -8.40 12.63
C LEU A 28 7.23 -8.11 12.88
N GLU A 29 7.83 -7.21 12.10
CA GLU A 29 9.20 -6.70 12.27
C GLU A 29 9.27 -5.44 13.15
N GLU A 30 8.21 -5.14 13.91
CA GLU A 30 8.12 -3.99 14.81
C GLU A 30 8.31 -2.63 14.10
N LYS A 31 7.97 -2.54 12.81
CA LYS A 31 7.99 -1.29 12.04
C LYS A 31 6.68 -0.52 12.21
N GLU A 32 6.77 0.79 12.00
CA GLU A 32 5.61 1.65 11.82
C GLU A 32 5.08 1.50 10.40
N VAL A 33 3.77 1.36 10.25
CA VAL A 33 3.13 1.07 8.96
C VAL A 33 1.91 1.94 8.73
N SER A 34 1.77 2.45 7.50
CA SER A 34 0.53 3.01 6.99
C SER A 34 0.07 2.22 5.78
N TRP A 35 -1.21 1.85 5.76
CA TRP A 35 -1.84 1.12 4.66
C TRP A 35 -3.10 1.86 4.23
N MET A 36 -3.07 2.46 3.05
CA MET A 36 -4.15 3.31 2.54
C MET A 36 -4.64 2.79 1.19
N PRO A 37 -5.79 2.08 1.15
CA PRO A 37 -6.37 1.60 -0.09
C PRO A 37 -7.19 2.70 -0.78
N ALA A 38 -7.20 2.68 -2.11
CA ALA A 38 -8.03 3.54 -2.96
C ALA A 38 -8.65 2.69 -4.06
N TYR A 39 -9.95 2.41 -3.94
CA TYR A 39 -10.72 1.62 -4.89
C TYR A 39 -12.15 2.16 -4.97
N GLY A 40 -12.78 2.00 -6.13
CA GLY A 40 -14.18 2.36 -6.32
C GLY A 40 -15.15 1.27 -5.84
N PRO A 41 -16.47 1.53 -5.86
CA PRO A 41 -17.49 0.55 -5.45
C PRO A 41 -17.57 -0.69 -6.35
N GLU A 42 -16.86 -0.70 -7.49
CA GLU A 42 -16.83 -1.79 -8.43
C GLU A 42 -16.16 -3.02 -7.80
N GLN A 43 -16.94 -4.10 -7.62
CA GLN A 43 -16.42 -5.34 -7.04
C GLN A 43 -15.36 -6.03 -7.92
N ARG A 44 -15.33 -5.74 -9.24
CA ARG A 44 -14.37 -6.26 -10.22
C ARG A 44 -14.14 -5.26 -11.35
N GLY A 45 -12.92 -5.25 -11.91
CA GLY A 45 -12.59 -4.46 -13.10
C GLY A 45 -12.49 -2.94 -12.90
N GLY A 46 -12.88 -2.41 -11.74
CA GLY A 46 -12.57 -1.03 -11.34
C GLY A 46 -11.10 -0.88 -10.95
N THR A 47 -10.58 0.35 -11.01
CA THR A 47 -9.21 0.65 -10.56
C THR A 47 -9.07 0.38 -9.06
N ALA A 48 -8.04 -0.35 -8.68
CA ALA A 48 -7.65 -0.60 -7.32
C ALA A 48 -6.21 -0.18 -7.13
N ASN A 49 -5.96 0.70 -6.17
CA ASN A 49 -4.64 1.15 -5.77
C ASN A 49 -4.50 0.96 -4.27
N VAL A 50 -3.27 0.78 -3.80
CA VAL A 50 -2.96 0.86 -2.38
C VAL A 50 -1.60 1.49 -2.19
N THR A 51 -1.54 2.44 -1.25
CA THR A 51 -0.28 3.00 -0.75
C THR A 51 0.12 2.27 0.53
N VAL A 52 1.37 1.83 0.60
CA VAL A 52 1.96 1.22 1.78
C VAL A 52 3.20 2.01 2.15
N ILE A 53 3.25 2.51 3.38
CA ILE A 53 4.43 3.17 3.95
C ILE A 53 4.96 2.27 5.05
N ILE A 54 6.24 1.92 4.98
CA ILE A 54 6.95 1.16 6.01
C ILE A 54 8.06 2.06 6.55
N SER A 55 8.16 2.20 7.87
CA SER A 55 9.18 3.05 8.46
C SER A 55 9.70 2.54 9.80
N ASP A 56 10.97 2.83 10.09
CA ASP A 56 11.56 2.67 11.42
C ASP A 56 11.07 3.73 12.42
N GLU A 57 10.43 4.80 11.94
CA GLU A 57 9.96 5.93 12.73
C GLU A 57 8.47 6.19 12.49
N ARG A 58 7.86 6.96 13.39
CA ARG A 58 6.42 7.23 13.33
C ARG A 58 6.03 7.92 12.04
N ILE A 59 5.01 7.39 11.37
CA ILE A 59 4.49 7.96 10.12
C ILE A 59 3.54 9.12 10.43
N SER A 60 3.84 10.31 9.90
CA SER A 60 3.05 11.52 10.14
C SER A 60 1.84 11.67 9.21
N SER A 61 1.91 11.17 7.98
CA SER A 61 0.87 11.29 6.96
C SER A 61 0.91 10.09 5.99
N PRO A 62 -0.26 9.57 5.56
CA PRO A 62 -0.36 8.58 4.49
C PRO A 62 -0.36 9.20 3.08
N ILE A 63 -0.45 10.53 2.96
CA ILE A 63 -0.55 11.24 1.68
C ILE A 63 0.85 11.57 1.16
N LEU A 64 1.14 11.13 -0.06
CA LEU A 64 2.47 11.20 -0.66
C LEU A 64 2.44 11.95 -2.00
N ASN A 65 3.55 12.64 -2.31
CA ASN A 65 3.75 13.32 -3.60
C ASN A 65 4.60 12.49 -4.58
N SER A 66 5.37 11.54 -4.06
CA SER A 66 6.27 10.65 -4.79
C SER A 66 6.29 9.29 -4.10
N PHE A 67 6.70 8.26 -4.84
CA PHE A 67 6.86 6.91 -4.33
C PHE A 67 8.28 6.43 -4.65
N ASP A 68 8.87 5.69 -3.72
CA ASP A 68 10.16 5.02 -3.89
C ASP A 68 9.99 3.79 -4.80
N THR A 69 8.89 3.06 -4.62
CA THR A 69 8.59 1.81 -5.34
C THR A 69 7.17 1.80 -5.93
N ALA A 70 7.04 1.31 -7.16
CA ALA A 70 5.75 1.08 -7.82
C ALA A 70 5.62 -0.37 -8.31
N ILE A 71 4.49 -1.00 -8.01
CA ILE A 71 4.10 -2.34 -8.49
C ILE A 71 2.81 -2.20 -9.32
N ILE A 72 2.85 -2.62 -10.59
CA ILE A 72 1.72 -2.49 -11.54
C ILE A 72 1.27 -3.89 -12.01
N LEU A 73 -0.04 -4.14 -11.95
CA LEU A 73 -0.70 -5.41 -12.31
C LEU A 73 -1.67 -5.26 -13.48
#